data_AF-A0A1F8PIY9-F1
#
_entry.id   AF-A0A1F8PIY9-F1
#
_cell.length_a   1.000
_cell.length_b   1.000
_cell.length_c   1.000
_cell.angle_alpha   90.00
_cell.angle_beta   90.00
_cell.angle_gamma   90.00
#
_symmetry.space_group_name_H-M   'P 1'
#
loop_
_entity.id
_entity.type
_entity.pdbx_description
1 polymer ?
#
loop_
_entity_poly.entity_id
_entity_poly.type
_entity_poly.pdbx_seq_one_letter_code
_entity_poly.pdbx_strand_id
1 'polypeptide(L)'
;MKRPIILGMVAALALLVLSSCSGNKGEVAPVASTPPAPAVSTPLPESEAAPSVGITVGKLAPDFQLNDMEGKQVSLRDFRGKVVLLNFWATW
;
A
#
# COMPACT_ATOMS: atom_id res chain seq x y z
N MET A 1 -28.84 -31.35 13.85
CA MET A 1 -29.07 -30.20 14.76
C MET A 1 -28.00 -29.10 14.70
N LYS A 2 -27.01 -29.12 13.77
CA LYS A 2 -25.92 -28.11 13.67
C LYS A 2 -26.14 -27.03 12.59
N ARG A 3 -27.17 -27.20 11.75
CA ARG A 3 -27.50 -26.33 10.62
C ARG A 3 -28.15 -24.97 11.00
N PRO A 4 -28.94 -24.82 12.08
CA PRO A 4 -29.50 -23.51 12.43
C PRO A 4 -28.51 -22.59 13.16
N ILE A 5 -27.45 -23.13 13.78
CA ILE A 5 -26.44 -22.36 14.53
C ILE A 5 -25.49 -21.63 13.56
N ILE A 6 -25.08 -22.29 12.46
CA ILE A 6 -24.17 -21.71 11.47
C ILE A 6 -24.85 -20.57 10.69
N LEU A 7 -26.14 -20.70 10.37
CA LEU A 7 -26.90 -19.66 9.68
C LEU A 7 -27.07 -18.39 10.55
N GLY A 8 -27.28 -18.56 11.86
CA GLY A 8 -27.33 -17.44 12.80
C GLY A 8 -25.99 -16.70 12.92
N MET A 9 -24.88 -17.44 12.92
CA MET A 9 -23.54 -16.84 13.06
C MET A 9 -23.11 -16.05 11.81
N VAL A 10 -23.47 -16.54 10.61
CA VAL A 10 -23.20 -15.82 9.35
C VAL A 10 -24.05 -14.56 9.23
N ALA A 11 -25.32 -14.60 9.65
CA ALA A 11 -26.19 -13.43 9.67
C ALA A 11 -25.71 -12.36 10.66
N ALA A 12 -25.26 -12.76 11.86
CA ALA A 12 -24.70 -11.85 12.86
C ALA A 12 -23.37 -11.22 12.39
N LEU A 13 -22.53 -11.98 11.69
CA LEU A 13 -21.28 -11.47 11.14
C LEU A 13 -21.52 -10.51 9.96
N ALA A 14 -22.53 -10.76 9.12
CA ALA A 14 -22.90 -9.87 8.02
C ALA A 14 -23.50 -8.54 8.51
N LEU A 15 -24.29 -8.55 9.59
CA LEU A 15 -24.81 -7.34 10.23
C LEU A 15 -23.71 -6.48 10.88
N LEU A 16 -22.65 -7.12 11.40
CA LEU A 16 -21.49 -6.40 11.96
C LEU A 16 -20.66 -5.65 10.90
N VAL A 17 -20.59 -6.15 9.66
CA VAL A 17 -19.77 -5.52 8.60
C VAL A 17 -20.48 -4.31 7.98
N LEU A 18 -21.81 -4.29 7.92
CA LEU A 18 -22.57 -3.18 7.31
C LEU A 18 -22.57 -1.88 8.14
N SER A 19 -22.19 -1.94 9.42
CA SER A 19 -22.20 -0.77 10.32
C SER A 19 -20.92 0.07 10.32
N SER A 20 -19.90 -0.30 9.51
CA SER A 20 -18.58 0.37 9.50
C SER A 20 -18.32 1.29 8.31
N CYS A 21 -19.32 1.62 7.49
CA CYS A 21 -19.23 2.73 6.56
C CYS A 21 -19.88 3.99 7.15
N SER A 22 -19.30 4.54 8.22
CA SER A 22 -19.59 5.90 8.65
C SER A 22 -18.35 6.76 8.49
N GLY A 23 -18.39 7.62 7.49
CA GLY A 23 -17.30 8.50 7.09
C GLY A 23 -16.92 9.50 8.16
N ASN A 24 -15.62 9.78 8.26
CA ASN A 24 -15.11 10.96 8.92
C ASN A 24 -14.68 11.98 7.86
N LYS A 25 -15.59 12.89 7.55
CA LYS A 25 -15.35 14.09 6.76
C LYS A 25 -14.79 15.15 7.72
N GLY A 26 -13.49 15.10 7.98
CA GLY A 26 -12.79 16.01 8.88
C GLY A 26 -12.13 17.16 8.13
N GLU A 27 -12.88 18.26 8.02
CA GLU A 27 -12.51 19.68 7.92
C GLU A 27 -11.04 20.04 7.60
N VAL A 28 -10.84 20.69 6.43
CA VAL A 28 -9.60 21.40 6.06
C VAL A 28 -9.77 22.86 6.44
N ALA A 29 -8.95 23.37 7.37
CA ALA A 29 -8.87 24.80 7.68
C ALA A 29 -7.87 25.51 6.74
N PRO A 30 -8.16 26.76 6.30
CA PRO A 30 -7.31 27.49 5.38
C PRO A 30 -6.18 28.22 6.12
N VAL A 31 -4.93 28.04 5.67
CA VAL A 31 -3.84 28.96 5.98
C VAL A 31 -3.48 29.71 4.69
N ALA A 32 -4.05 30.90 4.57
CA ALA A 32 -3.66 31.90 3.58
C ALA A 32 -2.65 32.84 4.23
N SER A 33 -1.37 32.66 3.88
CA SER A 33 -0.30 33.63 4.15
C SER A 33 0.72 33.57 2.99
N THR A 34 0.43 34.28 1.90
CA THR A 34 1.38 34.64 0.83
C THR A 34 2.00 35.99 1.20
N PRO A 35 3.34 36.21 1.14
CA PRO A 35 3.95 36.82 -0.06
C PRO A 35 5.48 36.57 -0.24
N PRO A 36 6.15 37.12 -1.28
CA PRO A 36 5.82 37.24 -2.70
C PRO A 36 6.82 36.43 -3.56
N ALA A 37 6.47 36.20 -4.83
CA ALA A 37 7.39 35.64 -5.83
C ALA A 37 8.66 36.50 -6.00
N PRO A 38 9.78 35.85 -6.35
CA PRO A 38 10.30 36.11 -7.68
C PRO A 38 10.61 34.80 -8.42
N ALA A 39 10.05 34.70 -9.63
CA ALA A 39 10.52 33.86 -10.73
C ALA A 39 11.00 32.44 -10.37
N VAL A 40 10.08 31.57 -9.95
CA VAL A 40 10.33 30.12 -10.08
C VAL A 40 9.99 29.76 -11.52
N SER A 41 11.03 29.59 -12.32
CA SER A 41 10.97 29.02 -13.66
C SER A 41 9.99 27.87 -13.68
N THR A 42 8.92 28.01 -14.46
CA THR A 42 7.99 26.93 -14.78
C THR A 42 8.80 25.69 -15.15
N PRO A 43 8.89 24.65 -14.30
CA PRO A 43 9.25 23.35 -14.84
C PRO A 43 8.05 23.00 -15.73
N LEU A 44 8.34 22.80 -17.00
CA LEU A 44 7.45 22.15 -17.95
C LEU A 44 6.77 20.97 -17.25
N PRO A 45 5.51 20.60 -17.59
CA PRO A 45 4.89 19.42 -17.00
C PRO A 45 5.82 18.25 -17.29
N GLU A 46 6.59 17.85 -16.28
CA GLU A 46 7.45 16.69 -16.35
C GLU A 46 6.45 15.55 -16.35
N SER A 47 6.08 15.18 -17.58
CA SER A 47 5.33 13.99 -17.95
C SER A 47 5.47 12.99 -16.82
N GLU A 48 4.36 12.70 -16.13
CA GLU A 48 4.24 11.67 -15.10
C GLU A 48 4.65 10.32 -15.72
N ALA A 49 5.94 10.12 -15.87
CA ALA A 49 6.53 8.90 -16.39
C ALA A 49 6.37 7.89 -15.27
N ALA A 50 5.64 6.81 -15.56
CA ALA A 50 5.47 5.70 -14.64
C ALA A 50 6.81 5.33 -13.98
N PRO A 51 6.83 4.98 -12.68
CA PRO A 51 8.07 4.74 -11.96
C PRO A 51 8.86 3.64 -12.68
N SER A 52 10.08 3.95 -13.11
CA SER A 52 10.95 2.96 -13.76
C SER A 52 11.49 1.95 -12.73
N VAL A 53 11.86 0.75 -13.18
CA VAL A 53 12.46 -0.28 -12.31
C VAL A 53 13.90 0.11 -11.93
N GLY A 54 14.28 -0.04 -10.66
CA GLY A 54 15.61 0.28 -10.17
C GLY A 54 15.76 0.15 -8.65
N ILE A 55 16.99 0.23 -8.15
CA ILE A 55 17.32 0.07 -6.71
C ILE A 55 17.38 1.40 -5.94
N THR A 56 17.21 2.53 -6.63
CA THR A 56 17.19 3.85 -6.01
C THR A 56 15.80 4.18 -5.46
N VAL A 57 15.75 5.08 -4.47
CA VAL A 57 14.50 5.48 -3.82
C VAL A 57 13.52 6.08 -4.84
N GLY A 58 12.23 5.72 -4.73
CA GLY A 58 11.18 6.18 -5.63
C GLY A 58 11.03 5.37 -6.93
N LYS A 59 11.95 4.43 -7.20
CA LYS A 59 11.84 3.48 -8.32
C LYS A 59 11.11 2.21 -7.89
N LEU A 60 10.55 1.49 -8.87
CA LEU A 60 9.99 0.16 -8.63
C LEU A 60 11.12 -0.81 -8.30
N ALA A 61 11.04 -1.47 -7.14
CA ALA A 61 11.98 -2.52 -6.78
C ALA A 61 12.02 -3.61 -7.88
N PRO A 62 13.22 -4.05 -8.31
CA PRO A 62 13.35 -5.16 -9.24
C PRO A 62 12.74 -6.43 -8.67
N ASP A 63 12.05 -7.19 -9.53
CA ASP A 63 11.53 -8.49 -9.11
C ASP A 63 12.67 -9.51 -9.02
N PHE A 64 12.58 -10.40 -8.05
CA PHE A 64 13.49 -11.53 -7.89
C PHE A 64 12.71 -12.73 -7.35
N GLN A 65 13.27 -13.92 -7.57
CA GLN A 65 12.72 -15.18 -7.07
C GLN A 65 13.83 -15.96 -6.38
N LEU A 66 13.53 -16.48 -5.20
CA LEU A 66 14.43 -17.30 -4.40
C LEU A 66 13.65 -18.51 -3.88
N ASN A 67 14.37 -19.58 -3.57
CA ASN A 67 13.80 -20.68 -2.80
C ASN A 67 13.86 -20.31 -1.33
N ASP A 68 12.76 -20.53 -0.61
CA ASP A 68 12.77 -20.47 0.85
C ASP A 68 13.43 -21.72 1.47
N MET A 69 13.42 -21.80 2.80
CA MET A 69 14.04 -22.92 3.53
C MET A 69 13.36 -24.27 3.27
N GLU A 70 12.13 -24.27 2.75
CA GLU A 70 11.36 -25.46 2.40
C GLU A 70 11.52 -25.81 0.91
N GLY A 71 12.33 -25.05 0.16
CA GLY A 71 12.55 -25.24 -1.26
C GLY A 71 11.43 -24.68 -2.14
N LYS A 72 10.45 -23.97 -1.57
CA LYS A 72 9.36 -23.34 -2.32
C LYS A 72 9.88 -22.06 -2.96
N GLN A 73 9.54 -21.86 -4.23
CA GLN A 73 9.85 -20.63 -4.95
C GLN A 73 8.97 -19.48 -4.43
N VAL A 74 9.60 -18.36 -4.08
CA VAL A 74 8.95 -17.14 -3.57
C VAL A 74 9.44 -15.94 -4.39
N SER A 75 8.50 -15.13 -4.87
CA SER A 75 8.76 -13.89 -5.61
C SER A 75 8.49 -12.65 -4.77
N LEU A 76 9.21 -11.55 -5.04
CA LEU A 76 8.85 -10.25 -4.47
C LEU A 76 7.43 -9.80 -4.87
N ARG A 77 6.95 -10.21 -6.07
CA ARG A 77 5.59 -9.89 -6.54
C ARG A 77 4.49 -10.52 -5.69
N ASP A 78 4.77 -11.60 -4.98
CA ASP A 78 3.79 -12.26 -4.11
C ASP A 78 3.36 -11.36 -2.93
N PHE A 79 4.16 -10.32 -2.62
CA PHE A 79 3.93 -9.39 -1.52
C PHE A 79 3.32 -8.05 -1.95
N ARG A 80 2.81 -7.92 -3.18
CA ARG A 80 2.16 -6.68 -3.65
C ARG A 80 1.01 -6.26 -2.71
N GLY A 81 0.92 -4.95 -2.47
CA GLY A 81 -0.06 -4.38 -1.54
C GLY A 81 0.35 -4.43 -0.07
N LYS A 82 1.55 -4.93 0.25
CA LYS A 82 2.13 -4.93 1.59
C LYS A 82 3.39 -4.06 1.64
N VAL A 83 3.66 -3.46 2.80
CA VAL A 83 4.97 -2.89 3.08
C VAL A 83 5.93 -4.03 3.39
N VAL A 84 7.08 -4.05 2.71
CA VAL A 84 8.09 -5.11 2.83
C VAL A 84 9.43 -4.47 3.20
N LEU A 85 10.08 -5.03 4.23
CA LEU A 85 11.47 -4.70 4.58
C LEU A 85 12.36 -5.87 4.14
N LEU A 86 13.32 -5.60 3.27
CA LEU A 86 14.32 -6.58 2.84
C LEU A 86 15.57 -6.47 3.71
N ASN A 87 15.97 -7.58 4.32
CA ASN A 87 17.16 -7.68 5.17
C ASN A 87 18.13 -8.71 4.58
N PHE A 88 19.35 -8.29 4.23
CA PHE A 88 20.39 -9.14 3.65
C PHE A 88 21.47 -9.42 4.69
N TRP A 89 21.78 -10.70 4.94
CA TRP A 89 22.76 -11.14 5.95
C TRP A 89 23.36 -12.52 5.60
N ALA A 90 24.37 -12.98 6.34
CA ALA A 90 25.04 -14.26 6.15
C ALA A 90 25.54 -14.88 7.49
N THR A 91 25.62 -16.20 7.58
CA THR A 91 25.93 -16.95 8.83
C THR A 91 27.40 -17.28 9.08
N TRP A 92 28.25 -17.23 8.06
CA TRP A 92 29.69 -17.58 8.04
C TRP A 92 30.10 -18.90 8.74
#